data_AF-A0A8X6SG61-F1
#
_entry.id   AF-A0A8X6SG61-F1
#
_cell.length_a   1.000
_cell.length_b   1.000
_cell.length_c   1.000
_cell.angle_alpha   90.00
_cell.angle_beta   90.00
_cell.angle_gamma   90.00
#
_symmetry.space_group_name_H-M   'P 1'
#
loop_
_entity.id
_entity.type
_entity.pdbx_description
1 polymer ?
#
loop_
_entity_poly.entity_id
_entity_poly.type
_entity_poly.pdbx_seq_one_letter_code
_entity_poly.pdbx_strand_id
1 'polypeptide(L)'
;MEEAVLCRSPSQIRELFAVLICSCGLSNPLQLCDKYKTTLSEDILHRFERMNRVNNDPCLNEALRLIEDKIIMISGKKLSHFVVCPHHSVEESCRPI
;
A
#
# COMPACT_ATOMS: atom_id res chain seq x y z
N MET A 1 -17.58 -0.18 28.85
CA MET A 1 -17.93 -0.30 27.42
C MET A 1 -16.89 0.52 26.68
N GLU A 2 -15.65 0.03 26.72
CA GLU A 2 -15.03 -0.92 25.78
C GLU A 2 -14.33 -0.15 24.66
N GLU A 3 -13.01 -0.11 24.78
CA GLU A 3 -12.05 0.11 23.70
C GLU A 3 -12.28 1.37 22.86
N ALA A 4 -11.69 2.47 23.34
CA ALA A 4 -11.46 3.67 22.55
C ALA A 4 -10.84 3.30 21.19
N VAL A 5 -11.67 3.32 20.15
CA VAL A 5 -11.34 3.89 18.85
C VAL A 5 -9.96 3.45 18.35
N LEU A 6 -9.84 2.16 18.02
CA LEU A 6 -8.98 1.76 16.90
C LEU A 6 -9.61 2.22 15.56
N CYS A 7 -10.18 3.42 15.47
CA CYS A 7 -10.28 4.13 14.18
C CYS A 7 -8.88 4.62 13.82
N ARG A 8 -7.96 3.68 13.59
CA ARG A 8 -6.82 3.97 12.73
C ARG A 8 -7.44 4.28 11.38
N SER A 9 -7.39 5.54 10.95
CA SER A 9 -7.92 5.88 9.63
C SER A 9 -7.21 5.02 8.57
N PRO A 10 -7.87 4.66 7.46
CA PRO A 10 -7.23 3.94 6.36
C PRO A 10 -5.87 4.52 5.95
N SER A 11 -5.73 5.85 6.01
CA SER A 11 -4.46 6.57 5.81
C SER A 11 -3.35 6.22 6.80
N GLN A 12 -3.66 6.10 8.10
CA GLN A 12 -2.69 5.71 9.13
C GLN A 12 -2.28 4.25 8.98
N ILE A 13 -3.20 3.39 8.55
CA ILE A 13 -2.92 1.97 8.28
C ILE A 13 -1.97 1.87 7.07
N ARG A 14 -2.21 2.63 6.00
CA ARG A 14 -1.29 2.72 4.84
C ARG A 14 0.10 3.19 5.25
N GLU A 15 0.20 4.18 6.14
CA GLU A 15 1.48 4.69 6.64
C GLU A 15 2.23 3.63 7.47
N LEU A 16 1.54 2.96 8.40
CA LEU A 16 2.13 1.85 9.16
C LEU A 16 2.60 0.72 8.23
N PHE A 17 1.84 0.43 7.18
CA PHE A 17 2.19 -0.58 6.18
C PHE A 17 3.48 -0.21 5.44
N ALA A 18 3.62 1.05 5.02
CA ALA A 18 4.83 1.57 4.38
C ALA A 18 6.05 1.45 5.32
N VAL A 19 5.90 1.83 6.58
CA VAL A 19 6.96 1.69 7.59
C VAL A 19 7.35 0.22 7.76
N LEU A 20 6.38 -0.68 7.95
CA LEU A 20 6.64 -2.12 8.12
C LEU A 20 7.37 -2.74 6.92
N ILE A 21 7.03 -2.32 5.70
CA ILE A 21 7.74 -2.74 4.49
C ILE A 21 9.20 -2.24 4.53
N CYS A 22 9.41 -0.97 4.86
CA CYS A 22 10.75 -0.37 4.89
C CYS A 22 11.64 -0.91 6.01
N SER A 23 11.09 -1.13 7.21
CA SER A 23 11.87 -1.43 8.42
C SER A 23 11.91 -2.91 8.78
N CYS A 24 10.85 -3.65 8.49
CA CYS A 24 10.68 -5.02 8.98
C CYS A 24 10.83 -6.08 7.89
N GLY A 25 10.99 -5.69 6.62
CA GLY A 25 11.21 -6.63 5.51
C GLY A 25 10.16 -7.73 5.52
N LEU A 26 8.88 -7.36 5.45
CA LEU A 26 7.75 -8.28 5.56
C LEU A 26 7.97 -9.51 4.68
N SER A 27 7.88 -10.71 5.26
CA SER A 27 8.10 -11.96 4.52
C SER A 27 7.03 -12.21 3.45
N ASN A 28 5.82 -11.66 3.63
CA ASN A 28 4.68 -11.84 2.70
C ASN A 28 3.84 -10.55 2.59
N PRO A 29 4.35 -9.50 1.94
CA PRO A 29 3.67 -8.21 1.80
C PRO A 29 2.38 -8.32 0.97
N LEU A 30 2.35 -9.22 -0.02
CA LEU A 30 1.19 -9.45 -0.88
C LEU A 30 -0.01 -10.03 -0.11
N GLN A 31 0.23 -11.01 0.77
CA GLN A 31 -0.84 -11.57 1.61
C GLN A 31 -1.39 -10.53 2.59
N LEU A 32 -0.52 -9.67 3.12
CA LEU A 32 -0.93 -8.59 4.02
C LEU A 32 -1.75 -7.54 3.26
N CYS A 33 -1.34 -7.17 2.05
CA CYS A 33 -2.11 -6.30 1.14
C CYS A 33 -3.49 -6.90 0.86
N ASP A 34 -3.59 -8.18 0.48
CA ASP A 34 -4.87 -8.81 0.16
C ASP A 34 -5.79 -8.90 1.39
N LYS A 35 -5.21 -9.21 2.56
CA LYS A 35 -5.95 -9.28 3.83
C LYS A 35 -6.54 -7.93 4.24
N TYR A 36 -5.83 -6.82 4.00
CA TYR A 36 -6.26 -5.48 4.39
C TYR A 36 -6.77 -4.63 3.22
N LYS A 37 -6.93 -5.17 2.01
CA LYS A 37 -7.31 -4.41 0.80
C LYS A 37 -8.54 -3.53 1.00
N THR A 38 -9.56 -4.06 1.66
CA THR A 38 -10.82 -3.36 1.93
C THR A 38 -10.56 -2.18 2.87
N THR A 39 -9.80 -2.41 3.94
CA THR A 39 -9.44 -1.37 4.92
C THR A 39 -8.49 -0.32 4.33
N LEU A 40 -7.55 -0.72 3.48
CA LEU A 40 -6.58 0.19 2.84
C LEU A 40 -7.25 1.10 1.80
N SER A 41 -8.37 0.69 1.23
CA SER A 41 -9.08 1.43 0.19
C SER A 41 -10.43 1.99 0.64
N GLU A 42 -10.85 1.79 1.88
CA GLU A 42 -12.16 2.19 2.41
C GLU A 42 -12.43 3.70 2.27
N ASP A 43 -11.49 4.55 2.68
CA ASP A 43 -11.62 6.01 2.56
C ASP A 43 -11.62 6.48 1.10
N ILE A 44 -10.91 5.75 0.23
CA ILE A 44 -10.86 5.99 -1.21
C ILE A 44 -12.18 5.57 -1.84
N LEU A 45 -12.72 4.41 -1.48
CA LEU A 45 -14.02 3.91 -1.91
C LEU A 45 -15.10 4.92 -1.56
N HIS A 46 -15.16 5.40 -0.32
CA HIS A 46 -16.09 6.44 0.10
C HIS A 46 -15.91 7.75 -0.68
N ARG A 47 -14.69 8.11 -1.08
CA ARG A 47 -14.45 9.27 -1.96
C ARG A 47 -15.00 9.02 -3.38
N PHE A 48 -14.81 7.83 -3.94
CA PHE A 48 -15.28 7.46 -5.26
C PHE A 48 -16.81 7.26 -5.31
N GLU A 49 -17.43 6.74 -4.25
CA GLU A 49 -18.88 6.67 -4.05
C GLU A 49 -19.52 8.06 -4.11
N ARG A 50 -18.94 9.04 -3.41
CA ARG A 50 -19.39 10.45 -3.50
C ARG A 50 -19.26 11.04 -4.90
N MET A 51 -18.37 10.49 -5.73
CA MET A 51 -18.18 10.89 -7.12
C MET A 51 -18.99 10.02 -8.11
N ASN A 52 -19.83 9.10 -7.61
CA ASN A 52 -20.60 8.13 -8.39
C ASN A 52 -19.73 7.27 -9.33
N ARG A 53 -18.48 6.98 -8.92
CA ARG A 53 -17.48 6.20 -9.67
C ARG A 53 -17.07 4.96 -8.87
N VAL A 54 -18.02 4.13 -8.46
CA VAL A 54 -17.74 2.95 -7.62
C VAL A 54 -17.14 1.83 -8.46
N ASN A 55 -15.83 1.61 -8.34
CA ASN A 55 -15.14 0.42 -8.85
C ASN A 55 -14.04 0.03 -7.85
N ASN A 56 -13.94 -1.25 -7.48
CA ASN A 56 -13.00 -1.72 -6.46
C ASN A 56 -11.53 -1.71 -6.92
N ASP A 57 -11.27 -2.06 -8.20
CA ASP A 57 -9.93 -2.06 -8.78
C ASP A 57 -9.22 -0.69 -8.73
N PRO A 58 -9.83 0.43 -9.17
CA PRO A 58 -9.18 1.74 -9.08
C PRO A 58 -9.00 2.22 -7.63
N CYS A 59 -9.87 1.82 -6.69
CA CYS A 59 -9.71 2.18 -5.29
C CYS A 59 -8.49 1.50 -4.66
N LEU A 60 -8.28 0.21 -4.97
CA LEU A 60 -7.11 -0.51 -4.49
C LEU A 60 -5.82 0.00 -5.13
N ASN A 61 -5.83 0.31 -6.42
CA ASN A 61 -4.66 0.88 -7.11
C ASN A 61 -4.25 2.23 -6.52
N GLU A 62 -5.20 3.10 -6.20
CA GLU A 62 -4.92 4.37 -5.54
C GLU A 62 -4.38 4.16 -4.11
N ALA A 63 -4.91 3.18 -3.37
CA ALA A 63 -4.38 2.82 -2.05
C ALA A 63 -2.91 2.38 -2.13
N LEU A 64 -2.58 1.53 -3.10
CA LEU A 64 -1.22 1.04 -3.33
C LEU A 64 -0.27 2.17 -3.76
N ARG A 65 -0.74 3.09 -4.61
CA ARG A 65 0.01 4.29 -5.00
C ARG A 65 0.34 5.17 -3.80
N LEU A 66 -0.62 5.40 -2.89
CA LEU A 66 -0.38 6.17 -1.66
C LEU A 66 0.63 5.48 -0.72
N ILE A 67 0.60 4.15 -0.66
CA ILE A 67 1.60 3.37 0.10
C ILE A 67 2.98 3.51 -0.55
N GLU A 68 3.06 3.41 -1.88
CA GLU A 68 4.32 3.58 -2.61
C GLU A 68 4.91 4.98 -2.43
N ASP A 69 4.10 6.04 -2.53
CA ASP A 69 4.54 7.42 -2.26
C ASP A 69 5.12 7.55 -0.83
N LYS A 70 4.52 6.86 0.15
CA LYS A 70 5.02 6.83 1.53
C LYS A 70 6.33 6.07 1.66
N ILE A 71 6.48 4.93 0.98
CA ILE A 71 7.73 4.17 0.96
C ILE A 71 8.85 5.00 0.33
N ILE A 72 8.57 5.70 -0.77
CA ILE A 72 9.53 6.61 -1.40
C ILE A 72 9.92 7.74 -0.44
N MET A 73 8.95 8.31 0.28
CA MET A 73 9.22 9.36 1.26
C MET A 73 10.07 8.86 2.45
N ILE A 74 9.85 7.63 2.92
CA ILE A 74 10.55 7.05 4.08
C ILE A 74 11.94 6.54 3.72
N SER A 75 12.05 5.81 2.60
CA SER A 75 13.24 5.05 2.22
C SER A 75 13.99 5.63 1.03
N GLY A 76 13.39 6.52 0.24
CA GLY A 76 13.93 6.93 -1.06
C GLY A 76 13.91 5.85 -2.14
N LYS A 77 13.25 4.70 -1.89
CA LYS A 77 13.18 3.56 -2.81
C LYS A 77 11.72 3.26 -3.19
N LYS A 78 11.50 2.62 -4.35
CA LYS A 78 10.16 2.20 -4.80
C LYS A 78 9.68 0.94 -4.08
N LEU A 79 8.37 0.71 -4.06
CA LEU A 79 7.74 -0.49 -3.50
C LEU A 79 8.32 -1.78 -4.12
N SER A 80 8.64 -1.75 -5.42
CA SER A 80 9.27 -2.87 -6.15
C SER A 80 10.63 -3.30 -5.60
N HIS A 81 11.31 -2.44 -4.83
CA HIS A 81 12.58 -2.78 -4.19
C HIS A 81 12.38 -3.63 -2.93
N PHE A 82 11.19 -3.59 -2.32
CA PHE A 82 10.88 -4.30 -1.09
C PHE A 82 9.96 -5.50 -1.32
N VAL A 83 9.09 -5.40 -2.32
CA VAL A 83 8.16 -6.47 -2.70
C VAL A 83 8.63 -7.02 -4.04
N VAL A 84 9.24 -8.21 -4.01
CA VAL A 84 9.48 -8.99 -5.23
C VAL A 84 8.12 -9.47 -5.71
N CYS A 85 7.43 -8.66 -6.49
CA CYS A 85 6.26 -9.10 -7.25
C CYS A 85 6.76 -10.16 -8.26
N PRO A 86 6.28 -11.42 -8.23
CA PRO A 86 6.64 -12.41 -9.23
C PRO A 86 6.05 -12.11 -10.63
N HIS A 87 5.47 -10.92 -10.84
CA HIS A 87 4.89 -10.48 -12.10
C HIS A 87 5.61 -9.28 -12.75
N HIS A 88 6.84 -8.96 -12.33
CA HIS A 88 7.70 -8.04 -13.09
C HIS A 88 9.12 -8.59 -13.21
N SER A 89 9.25 -9.76 -13.83
CA SER A 89 10.52 -10.31 -14.28
C SER A 89 10.98 -9.66 -15.58
N VAL A 90 11.28 -8.37 -15.59
CA VAL A 90 12.29 -7.77 -16.49
C VAL A 90 12.46 -6.29 -16.13
N GLU A 91 13.59 -5.95 -15.53
CA GLU A 91 14.53 -4.95 -16.04
C GLU A 91 15.68 -4.87 -15.05
N GLU A 92 16.47 -5.95 -15.05
CA GLU A 92 17.84 -5.92 -14.58
C GLU A 92 18.70 -5.61 -15.81
N SER A 93 19.06 -4.34 -16.01
CA SER A 93 20.22 -3.98 -16.84
C SER A 93 20.65 -2.54 -16.60
N CYS A 94 21.97 -2.35 -16.62
CA CYS A 94 22.72 -1.09 -16.60
C CYS A 94 22.89 -0.39 -15.24
N ARG A 95 23.76 -0.97 -14.40
CA ARG A 95 24.82 -0.16 -13.75
C ARG A 95 26.10 -0.30 -14.59
N PRO A 96 26.73 0.80 -15.04
CA PRO A 96 28.13 0.75 -15.43
C PRO A 96 29.05 0.97 -14.23
N ILE A 97 30.22 0.32 -14.33
CA ILE A 97 31.39 0.34 -13.45
C ILE A 97 32.10 1.69 -13.56
#